data_AF-A0A8J7CXZ2-F1
#
_entry.id   AF-A0A8J7CXZ2-F1
#
_cell.length_a   1.000
_cell.length_b   1.000
_cell.length_c   1.000
_cell.angle_alpha   90.00
_cell.angle_beta   90.00
_cell.angle_gamma   90.00
#
_symmetry.space_group_name_H-M   'P 1'
#
loop_
_entity.id
_entity.type
_entity.pdbx_description
1 polymer ?
#
loop_
_entity_poly.entity_id
_entity_poly.type
_entity_poly.pdbx_seq_one_letter_code
_entity_poly.pdbx_strand_id
1 'polypeptide(L)' 'MSKPDFLTMPRAQLRQYILDHREENEAFEIYLDRFTSEEAVIFPAPQSIDDLEHFPELHQQNLERLRKQT' A
#
# COMPACT_ATOMS: atom_id res chain seq x y z
N MET A 1 -15.79 -25.19 -2.92
CA MET A 1 -15.43 -24.12 -1.96
C MET A 1 -16.16 -22.87 -2.42
N SER A 2 -16.93 -22.23 -1.53
CA SER A 2 -17.56 -20.94 -1.82
C SER A 2 -16.51 -19.84 -1.74
N LYS A 3 -16.57 -18.87 -2.65
CA LYS A 3 -15.70 -17.69 -2.64
C LYS A 3 -15.94 -16.88 -1.35
N PRO A 4 -14.89 -16.36 -0.68
CA PRO A 4 -15.07 -15.47 0.46
C PRO A 4 -15.74 -14.15 0.07
N ASP A 5 -16.45 -13.52 1.01
CA ASP A 5 -16.98 -12.17 0.80
C ASP A 5 -15.89 -11.13 1.15
N PHE A 6 -15.25 -10.58 0.12
CA PHE A 6 -14.20 -9.58 0.28
C PHE A 6 -14.71 -8.19 0.67
N LEU A 7 -15.99 -7.89 0.47
CA LEU A 7 -16.56 -6.57 0.79
C LEU A 7 -16.70 -6.38 2.30
N THR A 8 -17.02 -7.45 3.02
CA THR A 8 -17.20 -7.43 4.48
C THR A 8 -15.95 -7.89 5.24
N MET A 9 -14.98 -8.50 4.57
CA MET A 9 -13.75 -9.00 5.19
C MET A 9 -12.96 -7.88 5.89
N PRO A 10 -12.45 -8.11 7.12
CA PRO A 10 -11.56 -7.17 7.80
C PRO A 10 -10.28 -6.91 7.00
N ARG A 11 -9.77 -5.67 7.02
CA ARG A 11 -8.59 -5.26 6.23
C ARG A 11 -7.39 -6.19 6.38
N ALA A 12 -7.06 -6.60 7.60
CA ALA A 12 -5.92 -7.49 7.87
C ALA A 12 -6.10 -8.88 7.26
N GLN A 13 -7.33 -9.41 7.31
CA GLN A 13 -7.66 -10.72 6.72
C GLN A 13 -7.65 -10.64 5.18
N LEU A 14 -8.22 -9.58 4.60
CA LEU A 14 -8.19 -9.37 3.15
C LEU A 14 -6.76 -9.20 2.63
N ARG A 15 -5.92 -8.47 3.37
CA ARG A 15 -4.49 -8.35 3.03
C ARG A 15 -3.78 -9.69 3.06
N GLN A 16 -3.99 -10.50 4.10
CA GLN A 16 -3.40 -11.83 4.19
C GLN A 16 -3.87 -12.72 3.03
N TYR A 17 -5.17 -12.70 2.75
CA TYR A 17 -5.76 -13.45 1.64
C TYR A 17 -5.10 -13.13 0.29
N ILE A 18 -4.91 -11.84 -0.04
CA ILE A 18 -4.24 -11.41 -1.28
C ILE A 18 -2.80 -11.94 -1.37
N LEU A 19 -2.08 -11.96 -0.24
CA LEU A 19 -0.69 -12.48 -0.22
C LEU A 19 -0.62 -13.98 -0.49
N ASP A 20 -1.62 -14.72 -0.02
CA ASP A 20 -1.75 -16.17 -0.21
C ASP A 20 -2.36 -16.53 -1.59
N HIS A 21 -3.09 -15.61 -2.22
CA HIS A 21 -3.85 -15.81 -3.46
C HIS A 21 -3.54 -14.72 -4.49
N ARG A 22 -2.27 -14.58 -4.88
CA ARG A 22 -1.77 -13.47 -5.71
C ARG A 22 -2.42 -13.36 -7.10
N GLU A 23 -2.96 -14.46 -7.62
CA GLU A 23 -3.65 -14.51 -8.93
C GLU A 23 -5.11 -14.05 -8.86
N GLU A 24 -5.68 -13.85 -7.66
CA GLU A 24 -7.08 -13.46 -7.49
C GLU A 24 -7.23 -11.93 -7.48
N ASN A 25 -7.29 -11.36 -8.69
CA ASN A 25 -7.38 -9.91 -8.89
C ASN A 25 -8.57 -9.26 -8.18
N GLU A 26 -9.72 -9.94 -8.08
CA GLU A 26 -10.92 -9.38 -7.43
C GLU A 26 -10.67 -9.01 -5.96
N ALA A 27 -9.94 -9.83 -5.21
CA ALA A 27 -9.61 -9.52 -3.81
C ALA A 27 -8.72 -8.28 -3.72
N PHE A 28 -7.79 -8.13 -4.66
CA PHE A 28 -6.88 -6.99 -4.74
C PHE A 28 -7.60 -5.70 -5.14
N GLU A 29 -8.45 -5.75 -6.17
CA GLU A 29 -9.28 -4.62 -6.62
C GLU A 29 -10.19 -4.11 -5.48
N ILE A 30 -10.90 -5.01 -4.80
CA ILE A 30 -11.75 -4.64 -3.65
C ILE A 30 -10.93 -4.03 -2.50
N TYR A 31 -9.70 -4.51 -2.27
CA TYR A 31 -8.83 -3.93 -1.27
C TYR A 31 -8.41 -2.49 -1.64
N LEU A 32 -8.09 -2.24 -2.90
CA LEU A 32 -7.77 -0.89 -3.37
C LEU A 32 -8.97 0.04 -3.25
N ASP A 33 -10.16 -0.38 -3.70
CA ASP A 33 -11.38 0.44 -3.64
C ASP A 33 -11.78 0.80 -2.21
N ARG A 34 -11.63 -0.13 -1.26
CA ARG A 34 -12.05 0.07 0.13
C ARG A 34 -11.07 0.88 0.98
N PHE A 35 -9.77 0.82 0.67
CA PHE A 35 -8.73 1.30 1.57
C PHE A 35 -7.75 2.31 0.97
N THR A 36 -7.95 2.70 -0.30
CA THR A 36 -7.23 3.84 -0.90
C THR A 36 -7.97 5.13 -0.58
N SER A 37 -7.25 6.15 -0.13
CA SER A 37 -7.77 7.50 0.08
C SER A 37 -7.28 8.41 -1.03
N GLU A 38 -8.12 9.29 -1.55
CA GLU A 38 -7.71 10.35 -2.48
C GLU A 38 -6.71 11.33 -1.82
N GLU A 39 -6.77 11.45 -0.48
CA GLU A 39 -5.85 12.26 0.32
C GLU A 39 -4.59 11.49 0.76
N ALA A 40 -4.36 10.29 0.23
CA ALA A 40 -3.19 9.50 0.59
C ALA A 40 -1.90 10.27 0.23
N VAL A 41 -0.98 10.38 1.19
CA VAL A 41 0.33 10.98 0.95
C VAL A 41 1.13 10.06 0.04
N ILE A 42 1.43 10.54 -1.17
CA ILE A 42 2.27 9.84 -2.13
C ILE A 42 3.70 10.32 -1.96
N PHE A 43 4.59 9.40 -1.58
CA PHE A 43 6.03 9.67 -1.57
C PHE A 43 6.62 9.41 -2.95
N PRO A 44 7.59 10.22 -3.40
CA PRO A 44 8.27 9.98 -4.67
C PRO A 44 8.99 8.63 -4.62
N ALA A 45 8.92 7.89 -5.73
CA ALA A 45 9.71 6.67 -5.87
C ALA A 45 11.22 7.00 -5.86
N PRO A 46 12.07 6.09 -5.39
CA PRO A 46 13.52 6.17 -5.60
C PRO A 46 13.86 6.42 -7.08
N GLN A 47 14.78 7.33 -7.35
CA GLN A 47 15.15 7.73 -8.72
C GLN A 47 16.42 7.03 -9.21
N SER A 48 17.14 6.33 -8.32
CA SER A 48 18.40 5.67 -8.63
C SER A 48 18.59 4.38 -7.83
N ILE A 49 19.63 3.60 -8.16
CA ILE A 49 20.03 2.43 -7.35
C ILE A 49 20.58 2.88 -6.01
N ASP A 50 21.34 3.98 -5.97
CA ASP A 50 21.87 4.57 -4.73
C ASP A 50 20.73 4.98 -3.77
N ASP A 51 19.62 5.49 -4.32
CA ASP A 51 18.41 5.80 -3.55
C ASP A 51 17.77 4.54 -2.93
N LEU A 52 17.91 3.37 -3.57
CA LEU A 52 17.41 2.10 -3.04
C LEU A 52 18.29 1.58 -1.90
N GLU A 53 19.62 1.73 -2.05
CA GLU A 53 20.58 1.37 -1.01
C GLU A 53 20.41 2.24 0.25
N HIS A 54 19.97 3.49 0.08
CA HIS A 54 19.72 4.46 1.15
C HIS A 54 18.22 4.77 1.32
N PHE A 55 17.35 3.80 1.02
CA PHE A 55 15.90 3.99 1.08
C PHE A 55 15.38 4.41 2.47
N PRO A 56 15.88 3.84 3.60
CA PRO A 56 15.45 4.27 4.93
C PRO A 56 15.67 5.77 5.18
N GLU A 57 16.82 6.31 4.78
CA GLU A 57 17.18 7.72 4.91
C GLU A 57 16.32 8.59 4.00
N LEU A 58 16.13 8.17 2.75
CA LEU A 58 15.25 8.86 1.79
C LEU A 58 13.80 8.94 2.31
N HIS A 59 13.30 7.86 2.90
CA HIS A 59 11.98 7.81 3.50
C HIS A 59 11.86 8.78 4.68
N GLN A 60 12.85 8.83 5.57
CA GLN A 60 12.89 9.78 6.68
C GLN A 60 12.86 11.24 6.19
N GLN A 61 13.68 11.58 5.19
CA GLN A 61 13.70 12.92 4.60
C GLN A 61 12.33 13.30 4.01
N ASN A 62 11.66 12.36 3.36
CA ASN A 62 10.32 12.57 2.81
C ASN A 62 9.27 12.82 3.91
N LEU A 63 9.33 12.09 5.03
CA LEU A 63 8.48 12.33 6.20
C LEU A 63 8.72 13.72 6.81
N GLU A 64 9.98 14.17 6.89
CA GLU A 64 10.31 15.51 7.37
C GLU A 64 9.81 16.62 6.44
N ARG A 65 9.92 16.43 5.12
CA ARG A 65 9.38 17.37 4.13
C ARG A 65 7.87 17.54 4.28
N LEU A 66 7.15 16.44 4.45
CA LEU A 66 5.70 16.45 4.69
C LEU A 66 5.36 17.24 5.96
N ARG A 67 6.07 16.99 7.06
CA ARG A 67 5.87 17.70 8.35
C ARG A 67 6.10 19.20 8.25
N LYS A 68 6.98 19.67 7.37
CA LYS A 68 7.25 21.10 7.15
C LYS A 68 6.24 21.79 6.25
N GLN A 69 5.44 21.02 5.50
CA GLN A 69 4.42 21.53 4.57
C GLN A 69 3.03 21.67 5.21
N THR A 70 2.82 21.04 6.38
CA THR A 70 1.60 21.13 7.20
C THR A 70 1.77 22.17 8.30
#